data_AF-A0A564WA72-F1
#
_entry.id   AF-A0A564WA72-F1
#
_cell.length_a   1.000
_cell.length_b   1.000
_cell.length_c   1.000
_cell.angle_alpha   90.00
_cell.angle_beta   90.00
_cell.angle_gamma   90.00
#
_symmetry.space_group_name_H-M   'P 1'
#
loop_
_entity.id
_entity.type
_entity.pdbx_description
1 polymer ?
#
loop_
_entity_poly.entity_id
_entity_poly.type
_entity_poly.pdbx_seq_one_letter_code
_entity_poly.pdbx_strand_id
1 'polypeptide(L)'
;MTAPLPVSLIRQFDTHRLIPSKYSDNSDSVLTRIADDDAHLKDIFDLDHATNDRVLAEHDRRPGIGLGELVFGVPCYRIVNAAFCHAHPFGSRFNGPDRGAWYGGFSVQTSIAEVAFHKRIELAEVSWSKPVSMTYDDYLADFTGIFHDLRGAVAFAAYLDPDSYIESQRLAQQLLDGGSVGIVYPSVRHSNGTCIVCFRPAVVGNVRKSETFRFVFADAAEPTVVPV
;
A
#
# COMPACT_ATOMS: atom_id res chain seq x y z
N MET A 1 -1.00 -31.93 7.21
CA MET A 1 -1.61 -31.22 6.06
C MET A 1 -2.59 -30.21 6.65
N THR A 2 -2.25 -28.93 6.61
CA THR A 2 -3.18 -27.84 6.94
C THR A 2 -4.30 -27.85 5.90
N ALA A 3 -5.56 -27.67 6.34
CA ALA A 3 -6.68 -27.60 5.42
C ALA A 3 -6.48 -26.46 4.40
N PRO A 4 -6.94 -26.62 3.15
CA PRO A 4 -6.80 -25.55 2.15
C PRO A 4 -7.52 -24.29 2.64
N LEU A 5 -6.85 -23.14 2.49
CA LEU A 5 -7.47 -21.86 2.84
C LEU A 5 -8.72 -21.63 1.98
N PRO A 6 -9.84 -21.22 2.59
CA PRO A 6 -11.06 -20.96 1.84
C PRO A 6 -10.83 -19.82 0.85
N VAL A 7 -11.57 -19.88 -0.25
CA VAL A 7 -11.57 -18.85 -1.29
C VAL A 7 -12.97 -18.33 -1.49
N SER A 8 -13.07 -17.04 -1.81
CA SER A 8 -14.33 -16.34 -2.03
C SER A 8 -14.27 -15.57 -3.34
N LEU A 9 -15.39 -15.56 -4.08
CA LEU A 9 -15.57 -14.63 -5.19
C LEU A 9 -15.83 -13.24 -4.62
N ILE A 10 -14.92 -12.31 -4.88
CA ILE A 10 -15.01 -10.91 -4.48
C ILE A 10 -15.46 -10.09 -5.69
N ARG A 11 -16.44 -9.23 -5.46
CA ARG A 11 -16.86 -8.15 -6.36
C ARG A 11 -17.01 -6.90 -5.49
N GLN A 12 -15.88 -6.27 -5.21
CA GLN A 12 -15.80 -5.10 -4.36
C GLN A 12 -15.35 -3.92 -5.20
N PHE A 13 -16.21 -2.93 -5.33
CA PHE A 13 -15.88 -1.64 -5.94
C PHE A 13 -15.47 -0.67 -4.83
N ASP A 14 -14.68 0.33 -5.19
CA ASP A 14 -14.34 1.45 -4.31
C ASP A 14 -13.66 1.03 -3.01
N THR A 15 -12.69 0.13 -3.10
CA THR A 15 -11.74 -0.09 -1.99
C THR A 15 -10.81 1.10 -1.86
N HIS A 16 -10.46 1.46 -0.62
CA HIS A 16 -9.78 2.70 -0.30
C HIS A 16 -8.31 2.47 0.00
N ARG A 17 -7.41 3.15 -0.70
CA ARG A 17 -5.97 3.17 -0.40
C ARG A 17 -5.53 4.62 -0.18
N LEU A 18 -5.18 4.94 1.06
CA LEU A 18 -4.64 6.25 1.42
C LEU A 18 -3.15 6.33 1.12
N ILE A 19 -2.73 7.34 0.38
CA ILE A 19 -1.34 7.59 0.01
C ILE A 19 -0.98 9.02 0.39
N PRO A 20 0.17 9.30 1.02
CA PRO A 20 0.57 10.68 1.33
C PRO A 20 0.45 11.58 0.10
N SER A 21 -0.25 12.71 0.21
CA SER A 21 -0.53 13.58 -0.96
C SER A 21 0.73 14.16 -1.59
N LYS A 22 1.87 14.13 -0.91
CA LYS A 22 3.18 14.49 -1.50
C LYS A 22 3.58 13.60 -2.69
N TYR A 23 2.92 12.45 -2.85
CA TYR A 23 3.12 11.53 -3.98
C TYR A 23 2.03 11.62 -5.04
N SER A 24 1.01 12.47 -4.88
CA SER A 24 0.08 12.71 -5.97
C SER A 24 0.66 13.70 -6.97
N ASP A 25 0.25 13.56 -8.23
CA ASP A 25 0.71 14.33 -9.39
C ASP A 25 0.30 15.83 -9.34
N ASN A 26 0.29 16.46 -8.17
CA ASN A 26 0.25 17.92 -8.07
C ASN A 26 1.61 18.47 -8.50
N SER A 27 1.79 18.62 -9.82
CA SER A 27 2.55 19.64 -10.54
C SER A 27 3.55 20.45 -9.70
N ASP A 28 4.63 19.80 -9.30
CA ASP A 28 6.00 20.30 -9.27
C ASP A 28 6.78 19.23 -8.54
N SER A 29 7.57 18.45 -9.29
CA SER A 29 8.59 17.63 -8.67
C SER A 29 9.32 18.50 -7.63
N VAL A 30 9.55 17.99 -6.42
CA VAL A 30 10.33 18.72 -5.40
C VAL A 30 11.69 19.15 -5.99
N LEU A 31 12.17 18.39 -6.99
CA LEU A 31 13.37 18.67 -7.77
C LEU A 31 13.25 19.96 -8.60
N THR A 32 12.06 20.33 -9.09
CA THR A 32 11.82 21.61 -9.79
C THR A 32 12.12 22.81 -8.88
N ARG A 33 12.02 22.67 -7.55
CA ARG A 33 12.32 23.74 -6.59
C ARG A 33 13.82 23.88 -6.29
N ILE A 34 14.61 22.89 -6.66
CA ILE A 34 16.06 22.81 -6.36
C ILE A 34 16.88 22.91 -7.66
N ALA A 35 16.27 22.64 -8.81
CA ALA A 35 16.91 22.79 -10.10
C ALA A 35 17.08 24.27 -10.48
N ASP A 36 18.28 24.61 -10.92
CA ASP A 36 18.61 25.98 -11.38
C ASP A 36 18.05 26.27 -12.78
N ASP A 37 17.92 25.24 -13.62
CA ASP A 37 17.36 25.30 -14.98
C ASP A 37 16.82 23.92 -15.44
N ASP A 38 16.22 23.86 -16.63
CA ASP A 38 15.60 22.64 -17.19
C ASP A 38 16.61 21.51 -17.47
N ALA A 39 17.88 21.85 -17.76
CA ALA A 39 18.93 20.86 -17.99
C ALA A 39 19.38 20.25 -16.66
N HIS A 40 19.58 21.08 -15.64
CA HIS A 40 19.85 20.66 -14.27
C HIS A 40 18.68 19.83 -13.71
N LEU A 41 17.44 20.24 -13.97
CA LEU A 41 16.25 19.47 -13.59
C LEU A 41 16.28 18.07 -14.20
N LYS A 42 16.63 17.95 -15.48
CA LYS A 42 16.78 16.67 -16.16
C LYS A 42 17.88 15.80 -15.54
N ASP A 43 19.03 16.36 -15.22
CA ASP A 43 20.14 15.63 -14.60
C ASP A 43 19.77 15.14 -13.18
N ILE A 44 19.07 15.95 -12.39
CA ILE A 44 18.56 15.52 -11.07
C ILE A 44 17.49 14.44 -11.24
N PHE A 45 16.61 14.55 -12.24
CA PHE A 45 15.66 13.49 -12.56
C PHE A 45 16.37 12.20 -12.95
N ASP A 46 17.43 12.25 -13.77
CA ASP A 46 18.19 11.06 -14.17
C ASP A 46 18.89 10.41 -12.96
N LEU A 47 19.38 11.22 -12.00
CA LEU A 47 19.94 10.74 -10.73
C LEU A 47 18.87 10.16 -9.78
N ASP A 48 17.72 10.81 -9.63
CA ASP A 48 16.58 10.30 -8.85
C ASP A 48 16.09 8.97 -9.43
N HIS A 49 15.89 8.93 -10.76
CA HIS A 49 15.51 7.73 -11.49
C HIS A 49 16.53 6.60 -11.36
N ALA A 50 17.83 6.89 -11.28
CA ALA A 50 18.86 5.88 -11.06
C ALA A 50 18.73 5.16 -9.70
N THR A 51 18.07 5.79 -8.71
CA THR A 51 17.78 5.21 -7.38
C THR A 51 16.31 4.85 -7.19
N ASN A 52 15.46 5.12 -8.17
CA ASN A 52 14.04 4.92 -8.06
C ASN A 52 13.70 3.44 -8.27
N ASP A 53 13.33 2.73 -7.19
CA ASP A 53 12.99 1.31 -7.22
C ASP A 53 11.95 0.94 -8.31
N ARG A 54 11.02 1.85 -8.66
CA ARG A 54 10.07 1.62 -9.76
C ARG A 54 10.78 1.59 -11.11
N VAL A 55 11.70 2.53 -11.37
CA VAL A 55 12.49 2.56 -12.61
C VAL A 55 13.47 1.38 -12.66
N LEU A 56 14.04 0.98 -11.52
CA LEU A 56 14.87 -0.22 -11.43
C LEU A 56 14.07 -1.49 -11.74
N ALA A 57 12.83 -1.61 -11.25
CA ALA A 57 11.93 -2.73 -11.59
C ALA A 57 11.54 -2.74 -13.08
N GLU A 58 11.33 -1.56 -13.69
CA GLU A 58 11.10 -1.41 -15.14
C GLU A 58 12.29 -1.89 -16.00
N HIS A 59 13.48 -1.98 -15.41
CA HIS A 59 14.70 -2.50 -16.04
C HIS A 59 15.09 -3.93 -15.58
N ASP A 60 14.20 -4.66 -14.90
CA ASP A 60 14.45 -5.98 -14.30
C ASP A 60 15.64 -6.02 -13.32
N ARG A 61 15.93 -4.90 -12.66
CA ARG A 61 17.07 -4.77 -11.72
C ARG A 61 16.65 -4.91 -10.25
N ARG A 62 15.39 -5.23 -9.95
CA ARG A 62 14.88 -5.45 -8.59
C ARG A 62 14.44 -6.91 -8.43
N PRO A 63 14.79 -7.58 -7.32
CA PRO A 63 14.20 -8.88 -6.99
C PRO A 63 12.69 -8.71 -6.76
N GLY A 64 11.88 -9.68 -7.20
CA GLY A 64 10.48 -9.83 -6.77
C GLY A 64 9.37 -9.34 -7.71
N ILE A 65 9.60 -8.33 -8.55
CA ILE A 65 8.67 -7.93 -9.63
C ILE A 65 9.43 -7.34 -10.82
N GLY A 66 9.10 -7.78 -12.03
CA GLY A 66 9.74 -7.33 -13.27
C GLY A 66 8.76 -6.69 -14.25
N LEU A 67 9.29 -6.22 -15.39
CA LEU A 67 8.54 -5.44 -16.38
C LEU A 67 7.26 -6.13 -16.87
N GLY A 68 7.27 -7.45 -16.99
CA GLY A 68 6.14 -8.25 -17.47
C GLY A 68 4.91 -8.28 -16.54
N GLU A 69 5.05 -7.87 -15.27
CA GLU A 69 3.93 -7.79 -14.33
C GLU A 69 3.41 -6.36 -14.13
N LEU A 70 4.19 -5.35 -14.50
CA LEU A 70 3.83 -3.95 -14.34
C LEU A 70 2.73 -3.54 -15.33
N VAL A 71 1.90 -2.59 -14.93
CA VAL A 71 0.83 -2.06 -15.78
C VAL A 71 1.26 -0.74 -16.42
N PHE A 72 0.83 -0.52 -17.67
CA PHE A 72 1.10 0.69 -18.45
C PHE A 72 -0.14 1.09 -19.24
N GLY A 73 -0.24 2.36 -19.62
CA GLY A 73 -1.33 2.85 -20.48
C GLY A 73 -2.71 2.92 -19.81
N VAL A 74 -2.78 2.79 -18.48
CA VAL A 74 -4.00 2.96 -17.68
C VAL A 74 -3.88 4.16 -16.74
N PRO A 75 -5.00 4.83 -16.37
CA PRO A 75 -4.98 5.87 -15.34
C PRO A 75 -4.31 5.38 -14.05
N CYS A 76 -3.57 6.27 -13.39
CA CYS A 76 -2.89 5.98 -12.13
C CYS A 76 -1.93 4.77 -12.15
N TYR A 77 -1.43 4.32 -13.31
CA TYR A 77 -0.52 3.17 -13.40
C TYR A 77 0.74 3.34 -12.53
N ARG A 78 1.24 4.57 -12.34
CA ARG A 78 2.38 4.87 -11.44
C ARG A 78 2.05 4.56 -9.98
N ILE A 79 0.83 4.89 -9.55
CA ILE A 79 0.34 4.60 -8.19
C ILE A 79 0.19 3.09 -7.99
N VAL A 80 -0.33 2.38 -9.00
CA VAL A 80 -0.42 0.92 -8.99
C VAL A 80 0.97 0.31 -8.87
N ASN A 81 1.87 0.59 -9.82
CA ASN A 81 3.21 0.01 -9.86
C ASN A 81 4.02 0.34 -8.61
N ALA A 82 3.90 1.56 -8.08
CA ALA A 82 4.57 1.97 -6.84
C ALA A 82 4.20 1.07 -5.64
N ALA A 83 2.95 0.60 -5.54
CA ALA A 83 2.53 -0.30 -4.47
C ALA A 83 3.29 -1.63 -4.45
N PHE A 84 3.79 -2.08 -5.61
CA PHE A 84 4.55 -3.32 -5.75
C PHE A 84 6.06 -3.12 -5.80
N CYS A 85 6.52 -1.96 -6.29
CA CYS A 85 7.94 -1.64 -6.42
C CYS A 85 8.56 -1.05 -5.16
N HIS A 86 7.78 -0.40 -4.28
CA HIS A 86 8.29 0.22 -3.05
C HIS A 86 7.90 -0.59 -1.82
N ALA A 87 8.41 -1.82 -1.75
CA ALA A 87 8.25 -2.65 -0.57
C ALA A 87 8.95 -2.02 0.64
N HIS A 88 8.32 -2.11 1.81
CA HIS A 88 8.97 -1.74 3.07
C HIS A 88 10.16 -2.68 3.36
N PRO A 89 11.29 -2.21 3.92
CA PRO A 89 12.50 -3.04 4.13
C PRO A 89 12.31 -4.25 5.05
N PHE A 90 11.28 -4.25 5.89
CA PHE A 90 10.90 -5.40 6.73
C PHE A 90 9.63 -6.11 6.23
N GLY A 91 9.19 -5.78 5.01
CA GLY A 91 7.91 -6.17 4.46
C GLY A 91 6.73 -5.48 5.15
N SER A 92 5.53 -5.93 4.80
CA SER A 92 4.29 -5.59 5.49
C SER A 92 3.55 -6.88 5.87
N ARG A 93 2.29 -6.80 6.31
CA ARG A 93 1.58 -7.98 6.84
C ARG A 93 1.59 -9.17 5.87
N PHE A 94 1.32 -8.94 4.60
CA PHE A 94 1.20 -9.98 3.58
C PHE A 94 2.18 -9.78 2.41
N ASN A 95 3.40 -9.32 2.69
CA ASN A 95 4.51 -9.36 1.74
C ASN A 95 5.86 -9.21 2.46
N GLY A 96 6.91 -9.82 1.90
CA GLY A 96 8.28 -9.62 2.33
C GLY A 96 8.91 -8.32 1.81
N PRO A 97 10.22 -8.13 2.00
CA PRO A 97 10.93 -6.91 1.63
C PRO A 97 11.22 -6.78 0.13
N ASP A 98 11.17 -7.89 -0.62
CA ASP A 98 11.57 -7.89 -2.04
C ASP A 98 10.47 -7.31 -2.94
N ARG A 99 9.20 -7.50 -2.57
CA ARG A 99 8.05 -7.11 -3.38
C ARG A 99 6.95 -6.54 -2.52
N GLY A 100 6.38 -5.41 -2.93
CA GLY A 100 5.23 -4.80 -2.30
C GLY A 100 3.92 -5.50 -2.70
N ALA A 101 2.82 -4.95 -2.21
CA ALA A 101 1.49 -5.38 -2.57
C ALA A 101 0.52 -4.20 -2.50
N TRP A 102 -0.58 -4.29 -3.24
CA TRP A 102 -1.67 -3.32 -3.11
C TRP A 102 -2.51 -3.65 -1.90
N TYR A 103 -2.52 -2.76 -0.91
CA TYR A 103 -3.41 -2.83 0.26
C TYR A 103 -4.52 -1.79 0.13
N GLY A 104 -5.75 -2.19 0.48
CA GLY A 104 -6.89 -1.30 0.60
C GLY A 104 -7.89 -1.77 1.65
N GLY A 105 -8.66 -0.84 2.21
CA GLY A 105 -9.80 -1.10 3.08
C GLY A 105 -11.10 -1.14 2.28
N PHE A 106 -12.09 -1.92 2.69
CA PHE A 106 -13.43 -1.91 2.10
C PHE A 106 -14.23 -0.65 2.48
N SER A 107 -13.76 0.09 3.48
CA SER A 107 -14.28 1.40 3.84
C SER A 107 -13.12 2.37 4.11
N VAL A 108 -13.35 3.65 3.85
CA VAL A 108 -12.36 4.69 4.12
C VAL A 108 -11.95 4.72 5.59
N GLN A 109 -12.86 4.45 6.53
CA GLN A 109 -12.57 4.39 7.97
C GLN A 109 -11.56 3.28 8.30
N THR A 110 -11.62 2.16 7.59
CA THR A 110 -10.64 1.08 7.75
C THR A 110 -9.26 1.54 7.31
N SER A 111 -9.15 2.19 6.16
CA SER A 111 -7.88 2.71 5.65
C SER A 111 -7.33 3.85 6.50
N ILE A 112 -8.20 4.71 7.05
CA ILE A 112 -7.82 5.75 8.01
C ILE A 112 -7.22 5.13 9.28
N ALA A 113 -7.85 4.10 9.84
CA ALA A 113 -7.36 3.44 11.04
C ALA A 113 -6.00 2.77 10.84
N GLU A 114 -5.78 2.13 9.69
CA GLU A 114 -4.48 1.52 9.35
C GLU A 114 -3.38 2.58 9.21
N VAL A 115 -3.63 3.68 8.49
CA VAL A 115 -2.67 4.79 8.36
C VAL A 115 -2.39 5.46 9.70
N ALA A 116 -3.44 5.73 10.50
CA ALA A 116 -3.30 6.33 11.82
C ALA A 116 -2.43 5.45 12.73
N PHE A 117 -2.71 4.15 12.80
CA PHE A 117 -1.93 3.20 13.59
C PHE A 117 -0.46 3.20 13.18
N HIS A 118 -0.16 2.99 11.91
CA HIS A 118 1.23 2.90 11.45
C HIS A 118 1.99 4.20 11.63
N LYS A 119 1.33 5.35 11.43
CA LYS A 119 1.98 6.65 11.65
C LYS A 119 2.25 6.92 13.12
N ARG A 120 1.38 6.48 14.03
CA ARG A 120 1.63 6.58 15.48
C ARG A 120 2.84 5.75 15.91
N ILE A 121 2.98 4.53 15.37
CA ILE A 121 4.16 3.70 15.65
C ILE A 121 5.42 4.41 15.17
N GLU A 122 5.45 4.92 13.94
CA GLU A 122 6.59 5.68 13.40
C GLU A 122 6.95 6.89 14.29
N LEU A 123 5.96 7.68 14.72
CA LEU A 123 6.17 8.83 15.60
C LEU A 123 6.68 8.42 16.99
N ALA A 124 6.17 7.32 17.54
CA ALA A 124 6.58 6.80 18.83
C ALA A 124 8.02 6.27 18.81
N GLU A 125 8.40 5.56 17.74
CA GLU A 125 9.76 5.01 17.55
C GLU A 125 10.84 6.10 17.58
N VAL A 126 10.55 7.29 17.03
CA VAL A 126 11.48 8.44 17.05
C VAL A 126 11.27 9.38 18.23
N SER A 127 10.44 9.01 19.22
CA SER A 127 10.11 9.84 20.38
C SER A 127 9.60 11.25 20.01
N TRP A 128 8.83 11.35 18.92
CA TRP A 128 8.35 12.64 18.43
C TRP A 128 7.25 13.21 19.32
N SER A 129 7.42 14.46 19.76
CA SER A 129 6.55 15.11 20.75
C SER A 129 5.93 16.43 20.27
N LYS A 130 6.03 16.74 18.98
CA LYS A 130 5.50 17.98 18.40
C LYS A 130 4.29 17.70 17.51
N PRO A 131 3.35 18.64 17.37
CA PRO A 131 2.24 18.49 16.45
C PRO A 131 2.71 18.27 15.01
N VAL A 132 2.07 17.33 14.30
CA VAL A 132 2.32 17.05 12.89
C VAL A 132 1.00 17.05 12.13
N SER A 133 0.95 17.78 11.02
CA SER A 133 -0.13 17.69 10.05
C SER A 133 0.39 17.16 8.72
N MET A 134 -0.37 16.26 8.13
CA MET A 134 -0.08 15.69 6.82
C MET A 134 -1.39 15.40 6.09
N THR A 135 -1.35 15.39 4.76
CA THR A 135 -2.49 15.03 3.94
C THR A 135 -2.25 13.68 3.26
N TYR A 136 -3.33 12.90 3.14
CA TYR A 136 -3.38 11.66 2.39
C TYR A 136 -4.48 11.75 1.34
N ASP A 137 -4.17 11.35 0.13
CA ASP A 137 -5.13 11.22 -0.95
C ASP A 137 -5.69 9.81 -0.94
N ASP A 138 -7.01 9.70 -1.03
CA ASP A 138 -7.70 8.43 -1.19
C ASP A 138 -7.71 8.01 -2.66
N TYR A 139 -7.22 6.80 -2.91
CA TYR A 139 -7.29 6.15 -4.20
C TYR A 139 -8.27 4.99 -4.11
N LEU A 140 -9.36 5.12 -4.86
CA LEU A 140 -10.34 4.06 -5.03
C LEU A 140 -9.82 3.03 -6.02
N ALA A 141 -10.09 1.75 -5.75
CA ALA A 141 -9.78 0.66 -6.67
C ALA A 141 -10.87 -0.43 -6.61
N ASP A 142 -11.08 -1.06 -7.76
CA ASP A 142 -12.08 -2.11 -7.95
C ASP A 142 -11.41 -3.48 -8.02
N PHE A 143 -12.03 -4.45 -7.36
CA PHE A 143 -11.57 -5.83 -7.31
C PHE A 143 -12.68 -6.79 -7.68
N THR A 144 -12.46 -7.54 -8.77
CA THR A 144 -13.29 -8.67 -9.15
C THR A 144 -12.42 -9.91 -9.36
N GLY A 145 -12.65 -10.96 -8.59
CA GLY A 145 -11.83 -12.18 -8.70
C GLY A 145 -11.99 -13.12 -7.52
N ILE A 146 -11.26 -14.23 -7.54
CA ILE A 146 -11.21 -15.20 -6.45
C ILE A 146 -10.03 -14.82 -5.54
N PHE A 147 -10.32 -14.60 -4.26
CA PHE A 147 -9.34 -14.25 -3.23
C PHE A 147 -9.37 -15.30 -2.11
N HIS A 148 -8.23 -15.54 -1.46
CA HIS A 148 -8.24 -16.28 -0.20
C HIS A 148 -8.93 -15.46 0.88
N ASP A 149 -9.73 -16.11 1.71
CA ASP A 149 -10.64 -15.43 2.63
C ASP A 149 -10.31 -15.75 4.09
N LEU A 150 -9.66 -14.81 4.77
CA LEU A 150 -9.29 -14.93 6.18
C LEU A 150 -10.29 -14.27 7.12
N ARG A 151 -11.47 -13.85 6.64
CA ARG A 151 -12.50 -13.19 7.47
C ARG A 151 -13.05 -14.08 8.58
N GLY A 152 -12.90 -15.40 8.47
CA GLY A 152 -13.13 -16.36 9.55
C GLY A 152 -12.06 -16.29 10.66
N ALA A 153 -11.85 -15.10 11.24
CA ALA A 153 -10.66 -14.68 12.00
C ALA A 153 -10.17 -15.72 13.03
N VAL A 154 -11.06 -16.41 13.74
CA VAL A 154 -10.72 -17.40 14.77
C VAL A 154 -9.90 -18.56 14.18
N ALA A 155 -10.25 -19.04 12.99
CA ALA A 155 -9.54 -20.14 12.32
C ALA A 155 -8.18 -19.71 11.76
N PHE A 156 -7.98 -18.40 11.57
CA PHE A 156 -6.82 -17.82 10.88
C PHE A 156 -6.04 -16.84 11.75
N ALA A 157 -6.24 -16.88 13.07
CA ALA A 157 -5.68 -15.93 14.02
C ALA A 157 -4.15 -15.86 13.97
N ALA A 158 -3.48 -16.97 13.65
CA ALA A 158 -2.02 -17.01 13.47
C ALA A 158 -1.52 -16.06 12.37
N TYR A 159 -2.34 -15.79 11.33
CA TYR A 159 -2.01 -14.88 10.22
C TYR A 159 -2.53 -13.45 10.45
N LEU A 160 -3.17 -13.21 11.60
CA LEU A 160 -3.82 -11.95 11.95
C LEU A 160 -3.30 -11.41 13.29
N ASP A 161 -2.12 -11.86 13.70
CA ASP A 161 -1.45 -11.35 14.90
C ASP A 161 -1.27 -9.82 14.77
N PRO A 162 -1.75 -9.03 15.75
CA PRO A 162 -1.63 -7.57 15.71
C PRO A 162 -0.18 -7.10 15.82
N ASP A 163 0.73 -7.88 16.41
CA ASP A 163 2.08 -7.44 16.76
C ASP A 163 3.16 -8.19 15.98
N SER A 164 2.81 -9.26 15.25
CA SER A 164 3.74 -10.05 14.44
C SER A 164 3.25 -10.30 13.02
N TYR A 165 4.13 -10.08 12.04
CA TYR A 165 3.86 -10.33 10.62
C TYR A 165 4.50 -11.63 10.09
N ILE A 166 5.21 -12.39 10.92
CA ILE A 166 6.03 -13.54 10.47
C ILE A 166 5.18 -14.61 9.76
N GLU A 167 4.11 -15.09 10.39
CA GLU A 167 3.26 -16.14 9.80
C GLU A 167 2.47 -15.62 8.60
N SER A 168 2.03 -14.36 8.67
CA SER A 168 1.31 -13.65 7.62
C SER A 168 2.16 -13.49 6.35
N GLN A 169 3.43 -13.13 6.50
CA GLN A 169 4.40 -13.02 5.42
C GLN A 169 4.74 -14.39 4.82
N ARG A 170 4.95 -15.41 5.66
CA ARG A 170 5.17 -16.78 5.19
C ARG A 170 4.00 -17.27 4.35
N LEU A 171 2.77 -17.04 4.82
CA LEU A 171 1.57 -17.38 4.08
C LEU A 171 1.50 -16.63 2.75
N ALA A 172 1.72 -15.32 2.76
CA ALA A 172 1.65 -14.52 1.55
C ALA A 172 2.66 -14.98 0.49
N GLN A 173 3.88 -15.35 0.88
CA GLN A 173 4.86 -15.91 -0.05
C GLN A 173 4.36 -17.22 -0.67
N GLN A 174 3.86 -18.15 0.14
CA GLN A 174 3.30 -19.42 -0.35
C GLN A 174 2.14 -19.20 -1.34
N LEU A 175 1.26 -18.24 -1.04
CA LEU A 175 0.13 -17.92 -1.91
C LEU A 175 0.58 -17.24 -3.21
N LEU A 176 1.53 -16.32 -3.14
CA LEU A 176 2.11 -15.67 -4.31
C LEU A 176 2.76 -16.69 -5.26
N ASP A 177 3.57 -17.60 -4.72
CA ASP A 177 4.23 -18.69 -5.47
C ASP A 177 3.20 -19.66 -6.07
N GLY A 178 2.08 -19.88 -5.37
CA GLY A 178 0.94 -20.66 -5.84
C GLY A 178 0.06 -19.95 -6.88
N GLY A 179 0.41 -18.75 -7.33
CA GLY A 179 -0.34 -18.01 -8.34
C GLY A 179 -1.58 -17.28 -7.81
N SER A 180 -1.71 -17.12 -6.49
CA SER A 180 -2.81 -16.37 -5.89
C SER A 180 -2.85 -14.92 -6.36
N VAL A 181 -4.06 -14.39 -6.43
CA VAL A 181 -4.34 -12.98 -6.72
C VAL A 181 -4.20 -12.11 -5.47
N GLY A 182 -4.51 -12.66 -4.28
CA GLY A 182 -4.55 -11.89 -3.05
C GLY A 182 -5.33 -12.53 -1.92
N ILE A 183 -5.55 -11.75 -0.86
CA ILE A 183 -6.24 -12.15 0.37
C ILE A 183 -7.23 -11.05 0.78
N VAL A 184 -8.44 -11.45 1.19
CA VAL A 184 -9.36 -10.60 1.96
C VAL A 184 -9.31 -11.03 3.43
N TYR A 185 -9.20 -10.08 4.34
CA TYR A 185 -8.94 -10.36 5.75
C TYR A 185 -9.59 -9.28 6.64
N PRO A 186 -9.88 -9.58 7.92
CA PRO A 186 -10.42 -8.57 8.83
C PRO A 186 -9.32 -7.59 9.23
N SER A 187 -9.64 -6.30 9.37
CA SER A 187 -8.69 -5.34 9.92
C SER A 187 -8.42 -5.66 11.39
N VAL A 188 -7.16 -5.59 11.79
CA VAL A 188 -6.76 -5.68 13.20
C VAL A 188 -6.75 -4.30 13.88
N ARG A 189 -7.03 -3.22 13.14
CA ARG A 189 -7.00 -1.82 13.61
C ARG A 189 -8.38 -1.18 13.65
N HIS A 190 -9.31 -1.65 12.82
CA HIS A 190 -10.69 -1.18 12.79
C HIS A 190 -11.65 -2.35 13.06
N SER A 191 -12.40 -2.26 14.16
CA SER A 191 -13.40 -3.27 14.50
C SER A 191 -14.45 -3.42 13.39
N ASN A 192 -14.73 -4.65 12.98
CA ASN A 192 -15.57 -4.99 11.82
C ASN A 192 -15.05 -4.48 10.46
N GLY A 193 -13.86 -3.88 10.41
CA GLY A 193 -13.20 -3.48 9.17
C GLY A 193 -12.78 -4.69 8.35
N THR A 194 -12.84 -4.55 7.03
CA THR A 194 -12.32 -5.55 6.08
C THR A 194 -11.25 -4.92 5.22
N CYS A 195 -10.14 -5.62 5.06
CA CYS A 195 -9.02 -5.24 4.23
C CYS A 195 -8.86 -6.24 3.08
N ILE A 196 -8.23 -5.77 2.02
CA ILE A 196 -7.79 -6.58 0.89
C ILE A 196 -6.33 -6.29 0.62
N VAL A 197 -5.58 -7.35 0.33
CA VAL A 197 -4.25 -7.28 -0.25
C VAL A 197 -4.27 -7.98 -1.61
N CYS A 198 -3.74 -7.31 -2.63
CA CYS A 198 -3.60 -7.85 -3.96
C CYS A 198 -2.12 -7.97 -4.33
N PHE A 199 -1.75 -9.12 -4.86
CA PHE A 199 -0.39 -9.48 -5.24
C PHE A 199 -0.07 -9.17 -6.70
N ARG A 200 -1.08 -8.88 -7.53
CA ARG A 200 -0.96 -8.75 -8.98
C ARG A 200 -1.38 -7.36 -9.46
N PRO A 201 -0.47 -6.55 -10.04
CA PRO A 201 -0.80 -5.20 -10.52
C PRO A 201 -1.99 -5.18 -11.50
N ALA A 202 -2.05 -6.13 -12.43
CA ALA A 202 -3.10 -6.23 -13.44
C ALA A 202 -4.51 -6.45 -12.89
N VAL A 203 -4.65 -6.85 -11.61
CA VAL A 203 -5.96 -7.07 -10.97
C VAL A 203 -6.46 -5.80 -10.28
N VAL A 204 -5.59 -4.82 -10.03
CA VAL A 204 -5.99 -3.54 -9.43
C VAL A 204 -6.72 -2.71 -10.49
N GLY A 205 -8.05 -2.79 -10.48
CA GLY A 205 -8.91 -2.18 -11.50
C GLY A 205 -9.30 -0.74 -11.17
N ASN A 206 -9.55 0.04 -12.22
CA ASN A 206 -10.24 1.35 -12.15
C ASN A 206 -9.71 2.30 -11.06
N VAL A 207 -8.38 2.41 -10.96
CA VAL A 207 -7.75 3.26 -9.94
C VAL A 207 -8.01 4.73 -10.24
N ARG A 208 -8.52 5.45 -9.23
CA ARG A 208 -8.84 6.87 -9.35
C ARG A 208 -8.73 7.57 -8.00
N LYS A 209 -8.26 8.82 -8.02
CA LYS A 209 -8.23 9.68 -6.84
C LYS A 209 -9.66 10.11 -6.46
N SER A 210 -9.94 10.12 -5.17
CA SER A 210 -11.18 10.56 -4.53
C SER A 210 -10.87 11.75 -3.61
N GLU A 211 -11.37 11.73 -2.38
CA GLU A 211 -11.15 12.77 -1.37
C GLU A 211 -9.70 12.82 -0.87
N THR A 212 -9.31 13.98 -0.34
CA THR A 212 -8.07 14.15 0.41
C THR A 212 -8.43 14.32 1.88
N PHE A 213 -7.70 13.64 2.76
CA PHE A 213 -7.87 13.69 4.21
C PHE A 213 -6.66 14.32 4.87
N ARG A 214 -6.87 15.23 5.82
CA ARG A 214 -5.83 15.78 6.67
C ARG A 214 -5.82 15.05 8.00
N PHE A 215 -4.67 14.48 8.33
CA PHE A 215 -4.38 13.91 9.63
C PHE A 215 -3.64 14.95 10.46
N VAL A 216 -4.07 15.16 11.69
CA VAL A 216 -3.44 16.05 12.66
C VAL A 216 -3.15 15.24 13.92
N PHE A 217 -1.87 15.02 14.18
CA PHE A 217 -1.34 14.36 15.38
C PHE A 217 -0.84 15.44 16.33
N ALA A 218 -1.25 15.41 17.61
CA ALA A 218 -0.68 16.31 18.62
C ALA A 218 0.74 15.86 19.04
N ASP A 219 0.93 14.55 19.13
CA ASP A 219 2.15 13.80 19.44
C ASP A 219 2.07 12.41 18.77
N ALA A 220 2.37 11.30 19.47
CA ALA A 220 2.14 9.93 18.98
C ALA A 220 0.74 9.37 19.28
N ALA A 221 -0.20 10.19 19.75
CA ALA A 221 -1.59 9.83 20.04
C ALA A 221 -2.48 9.76 18.78
N GLU A 222 -3.72 9.31 18.96
CA GLU A 222 -4.71 9.16 17.89
C GLU A 222 -4.95 10.50 17.17
N PRO A 223 -4.87 10.52 15.82
CA PRO A 223 -5.02 11.76 15.07
C PRO A 223 -6.48 12.23 15.02
N THR A 224 -6.65 13.53 14.86
CA THR A 224 -7.88 14.07 14.27
C THR A 224 -7.79 13.97 12.75
N VAL A 225 -8.84 13.47 12.10
CA VAL A 225 -8.89 13.32 10.64
C VAL A 225 -10.08 14.08 10.09
N VAL A 226 -9.82 14.96 9.12
CA VAL A 226 -10.86 15.76 8.46
C VAL A 226 -10.69 15.71 6.93
N PRO A 227 -11.79 15.68 6.15
CA PRO A 227 -11.72 15.94 4.71
C PRO A 227 -11.14 17.33 4.43
N VAL A 228 -10.44 17.48 3.31
CA VAL A 228 -9.83 18.74 2.83
C VAL A 228 -10.59 19.30 1.65
#